data_AF-A0A395YHM2-F1
#
_entry.id   AF-A0A395YHM2-F1
#
_cell.length_a   1.000
_cell.length_b   1.000
_cell.length_c   1.000
_cell.angle_alpha   90.00
_cell.angle_beta   90.00
_cell.angle_gamma   90.00
#
_symmetry.space_group_name_H-M   'P 1'
#
loop_
_entity.id
_entity.type
_entity.pdbx_description
1 polymer ?
#
loop_
_entity_poly.entity_id
_entity_poly.type
_entity_poly.pdbx_seq_one_letter_code
_entity_poly.pdbx_strand_id
1 'polypeptide(L)'
;MAPEMEFIQQGFPVLPDGTISLPSIDSRICVNAKGEHVEEALNALEYFTISKAEELSSGNKGLLSGFEGENPEADPTVLALQTDAVSPGQIPIEDMRLCFDYWGTIRILCLDMIDGMTPEEAAMEYDRIQAEKVEKNVP
;
A
#
# COMPACT_ATOMS: atom_id res chain seq x y z
N MET A 1 -13.96 23.27 10.73
CA MET A 1 -13.75 23.09 9.28
C MET A 1 -12.29 23.37 9.02
N ALA A 2 -11.59 22.47 8.31
CA ALA A 2 -10.31 22.83 7.72
C ALA A 2 -10.54 24.00 6.74
N PRO A 3 -9.60 24.95 6.62
CA PRO A 3 -9.70 26.03 5.64
C PRO A 3 -9.82 25.45 4.22
N GLU A 4 -10.59 26.13 3.35
CA GLU A 4 -10.56 25.85 1.91
C GLU A 4 -9.17 26.21 1.39
N MET A 5 -8.34 25.19 1.19
CA MET A 5 -7.02 25.32 0.58
C MET A 5 -7.03 24.59 -0.74
N GLU A 6 -6.49 25.21 -1.79
CA GLU A 6 -6.13 24.51 -3.01
C GLU A 6 -4.90 23.64 -2.73
N PHE A 7 -4.98 22.36 -3.08
CA PHE A 7 -3.88 21.42 -2.92
C PHE A 7 -3.83 20.44 -4.09
N ILE A 8 -2.65 19.84 -4.25
CA ILE A 8 -2.40 18.73 -5.16
C ILE A 8 -1.77 17.61 -4.34
N GLN A 9 -2.19 16.38 -4.58
CA GLN A 9 -1.63 15.17 -4.02
C GLN A 9 -0.62 14.57 -5.01
N GLN A 10 0.57 14.24 -4.52
CA GLN A 10 1.66 13.64 -5.29
C GLN A 10 2.44 12.66 -4.40
N GLY A 11 3.26 11.79 -5.01
CA GLY A 11 4.18 10.93 -4.27
C GLY A 11 5.27 11.71 -3.53
N PHE A 12 6.03 11.01 -2.71
CA PHE A 12 7.14 11.58 -1.95
C PHE A 12 8.33 11.90 -2.87
N PRO A 13 8.85 13.14 -2.88
CA PRO A 13 9.94 13.55 -3.77
C PRO A 13 11.30 13.14 -3.19
N VAL A 14 11.54 11.83 -3.11
CA VAL A 14 12.75 11.24 -2.52
C VAL A 14 13.76 10.75 -3.57
N LEU A 15 13.44 10.87 -4.86
CA LEU A 15 14.34 10.56 -5.97
C LEU A 15 14.87 11.86 -6.61
N PRO A 16 16.07 11.84 -7.23
CA PRO A 16 16.63 13.02 -7.88
C PRO A 16 15.75 13.61 -9.00
N ASP A 17 15.00 12.75 -9.70
CA ASP A 17 14.19 13.09 -10.87
C ASP A 17 12.77 12.49 -10.82
N GLY A 18 12.25 12.18 -9.63
CA GLY A 18 10.93 11.56 -9.51
C GLY A 18 10.37 11.48 -8.09
N THR A 19 9.25 10.80 -7.99
CA THR A 19 8.52 10.55 -6.75
C THR A 19 8.38 9.06 -6.47
N ILE A 20 8.18 8.73 -5.19
CA ILE A 20 7.77 7.39 -4.76
C ILE A 20 6.44 7.51 -4.04
N SER A 21 5.48 6.72 -4.47
CA SER A 21 4.25 6.39 -3.78
C SER A 21 4.37 5.05 -3.07
N LEU A 22 3.65 4.94 -1.95
CA LEU A 22 3.53 3.72 -1.17
C LEU A 22 2.10 3.18 -1.30
N PRO A 23 1.74 2.55 -2.44
CA PRO A 23 0.41 2.00 -2.62
C PRO A 23 0.11 0.96 -1.54
N SER A 24 -1.07 1.07 -0.95
CA SER A 24 -1.56 0.17 0.07
C SER A 24 -2.96 -0.30 -0.27
N ILE A 25 -3.31 -1.49 0.22
CA ILE A 25 -4.69 -1.96 0.14
C ILE A 25 -5.42 -1.42 1.36
N ASP A 26 -6.31 -0.46 1.15
CA ASP A 26 -7.10 0.18 2.20
C ASP A 26 -7.98 -0.83 2.96
N SER A 27 -8.72 -1.65 2.22
CA SER A 27 -9.68 -2.59 2.80
C SER A 27 -9.65 -3.93 2.07
N ARG A 28 -9.77 -5.03 2.82
CA ARG A 28 -9.90 -6.40 2.29
C ARG A 28 -11.05 -7.12 2.98
N ILE A 29 -11.81 -7.88 2.22
CA ILE A 29 -12.82 -8.80 2.78
C ILE A 29 -12.31 -10.21 2.49
N CYS A 30 -12.18 -11.02 3.54
CA CYS A 30 -11.63 -12.37 3.45
C CYS A 30 -12.72 -13.40 3.81
N VAL A 31 -12.79 -14.49 3.04
CA VAL A 31 -13.62 -15.65 3.39
C VAL A 31 -12.79 -16.67 4.15
N ASN A 32 -13.32 -17.16 5.26
CA ASN A 32 -12.71 -18.27 5.99
C ASN A 32 -12.82 -19.55 5.14
N ALA A 33 -11.70 -20.02 4.60
CA ALA A 33 -11.63 -21.22 3.76
C ALA A 33 -12.08 -22.52 4.45
N LYS A 34 -12.20 -22.52 5.79
CA LYS A 34 -12.68 -23.66 6.60
C LYS A 34 -14.07 -23.44 7.19
N GLY A 35 -14.79 -22.42 6.73
CA GLY A 35 -16.16 -22.16 7.17
C GLY A 35 -17.14 -23.23 6.68
N GLU A 36 -18.32 -23.29 7.30
CA GLU A 36 -19.40 -24.21 6.90
C GLU A 36 -20.10 -23.75 5.61
N HIS A 37 -20.06 -22.46 5.30
CA HIS A 37 -20.80 -21.81 4.21
C HIS A 37 -19.87 -21.03 3.28
N VAL A 38 -18.80 -21.66 2.77
CA VAL A 38 -17.79 -20.98 1.95
C VAL A 38 -18.38 -20.48 0.63
N GLU A 39 -19.19 -21.28 -0.04
CA GLU A 39 -19.78 -20.91 -1.33
C GLU A 39 -20.73 -19.72 -1.20
N GLU A 40 -21.60 -19.72 -0.19
CA GLU A 40 -22.52 -18.60 0.07
C GLU A 40 -21.77 -17.33 0.49
N ALA A 41 -20.69 -17.47 1.27
CA ALA A 41 -19.85 -16.34 1.64
C ALA A 41 -19.12 -15.73 0.43
N LEU A 42 -18.68 -16.55 -0.53
CA LEU A 42 -18.08 -16.07 -1.78
C LEU A 42 -19.11 -15.32 -2.64
N ASN A 43 -20.34 -15.83 -2.76
CA ASN A 43 -21.41 -15.15 -3.49
C ASN A 43 -21.77 -13.79 -2.86
N ALA A 44 -21.82 -13.72 -1.53
CA ALA A 44 -22.03 -12.46 -0.82
C ALA A 44 -20.86 -11.49 -1.03
N LEU A 45 -19.62 -11.99 -1.00
CA LEU A 45 -18.42 -11.19 -1.25
C LEU A 45 -18.46 -10.56 -2.65
N GLU A 46 -18.79 -11.33 -3.68
CA GLU A 46 -18.90 -10.84 -5.06
C GLU A 46 -19.87 -9.64 -5.15
N TYR A 47 -21.06 -9.77 -4.53
CA TYR A 47 -22.04 -8.69 -4.47
C TYR A 47 -21.50 -7.43 -3.79
N PHE A 48 -20.81 -7.57 -2.65
CA PHE A 48 -20.22 -6.42 -1.95
C PHE A 48 -19.12 -5.74 -2.77
N THR A 49 -18.31 -6.52 -3.49
CA THR A 49 -17.21 -5.95 -4.29
C THR A 49 -17.72 -5.15 -5.48
N ILE A 50 -18.80 -5.58 -6.15
CA ILE A 50 -19.43 -4.82 -7.24
C ILE A 50 -20.00 -3.50 -6.72
N SER A 51 -20.75 -3.52 -5.62
CA SER A 51 -21.30 -2.30 -5.04
C SER A 51 -20.21 -1.33 -4.56
N LYS A 52 -19.07 -1.85 -4.08
CA LYS A 52 -17.94 -1.03 -3.65
C LYS A 52 -17.18 -0.38 -4.82
N ALA A 53 -17.03 -1.10 -5.93
CA ALA A 53 -16.51 -0.56 -7.19
C ALA A 53 -17.27 0.71 -7.64
N GLU A 54 -18.60 0.64 -7.64
CA GLU A 54 -19.47 1.76 -7.99
C GLU A 54 -19.31 2.96 -7.02
N GLU A 55 -19.21 2.69 -5.71
CA GLU A 55 -18.95 3.74 -4.70
C GLU A 55 -17.59 4.40 -4.90
N LEU A 56 -16.53 3.63 -5.12
CA LEU A 56 -15.17 4.13 -5.32
C LEU A 56 -15.06 4.98 -6.60
N SER A 57 -15.78 4.59 -7.65
CA SER A 57 -15.87 5.33 -8.91
C SER A 57 -16.66 6.65 -8.77
N SER A 58 -17.41 6.86 -7.69
CA SER A 58 -18.28 8.04 -7.49
C SER A 58 -17.61 9.27 -6.86
N GLY A 59 -16.27 9.34 -6.85
CA GLY A 59 -15.53 10.58 -6.55
C GLY A 59 -14.81 10.63 -5.20
N ASN A 60 -14.34 9.49 -4.68
CA ASN A 60 -13.54 9.48 -3.45
C ASN A 60 -12.07 9.87 -3.74
N LYS A 61 -11.67 11.07 -3.29
CA LYS A 61 -10.48 11.83 -3.71
C LYS A 61 -9.13 11.35 -3.14
N GLY A 62 -8.93 10.04 -3.04
CA GLY A 62 -7.68 9.48 -2.53
C GLY A 62 -7.59 7.96 -2.58
N LEU A 63 -8.67 7.28 -2.99
CA LEU A 63 -8.68 5.84 -3.19
C LEU A 63 -8.48 5.55 -4.67
N LEU A 64 -7.50 4.73 -4.96
CA LEU A 64 -7.35 4.11 -6.28
C LEU A 64 -8.29 2.90 -6.34
N SER A 65 -9.04 2.78 -7.42
CA SER A 65 -9.76 1.54 -7.68
C SER A 65 -8.75 0.42 -7.92
N GLY A 66 -8.97 -0.73 -7.27
CA GLY A 66 -8.24 -1.97 -7.53
C GLY A 66 -8.86 -2.81 -8.65
N PHE A 67 -9.93 -2.33 -9.30
CA PHE A 67 -10.67 -3.05 -10.33
C PHE A 67 -10.13 -2.71 -11.73
N GLU A 68 -9.95 -3.74 -12.58
CA GLU A 68 -9.52 -3.54 -13.96
C GLU A 68 -10.56 -2.75 -14.76
N GLY A 69 -10.11 -1.79 -15.57
CA GLY A 69 -10.97 -1.01 -16.47
C GLY A 69 -11.72 0.15 -15.79
N GLU A 70 -11.58 0.31 -14.47
CA GLU A 70 -12.06 1.50 -13.78
C GLU A 70 -11.03 2.62 -13.92
N ASN A 71 -11.45 3.70 -14.55
CA ASN A 71 -10.67 4.93 -14.61
C ASN A 71 -11.31 5.87 -13.60
N PRO A 72 -10.67 6.17 -12.46
CA PRO A 72 -11.24 7.13 -11.52
C PRO A 72 -11.48 8.44 -12.29
N GLU A 73 -12.66 9.05 -12.10
CA GLU A 73 -12.95 10.35 -12.70
C GLU A 73 -11.79 11.32 -12.38
N ALA A 74 -11.40 12.09 -13.40
CA ALA A 74 -10.18 12.89 -13.46
C ALA A 74 -10.20 14.09 -12.50
N ASP A 75 -10.25 13.85 -11.18
CA ASP A 75 -10.03 14.90 -10.19
C ASP A 75 -8.57 15.38 -10.33
N PRO A 76 -8.36 16.64 -10.77
CA PRO A 76 -7.01 17.16 -11.01
C PRO A 76 -6.14 17.19 -9.75
N THR A 77 -6.75 17.19 -8.56
CA THR A 77 -6.03 17.21 -7.28
C THR A 77 -5.34 15.90 -6.96
N VAL A 78 -5.75 14.77 -7.56
CA VAL A 78 -5.15 13.43 -7.29
C VAL A 78 -4.42 12.86 -8.50
N LEU A 79 -4.60 13.43 -9.69
CA LEU A 79 -4.08 12.86 -10.94
C LEU A 79 -2.56 12.58 -10.88
N ALA A 80 -1.78 13.45 -10.24
CA ALA A 80 -0.35 13.27 -10.09
C ALA A 80 -0.01 12.05 -9.21
N LEU A 81 -0.67 11.90 -8.06
CA LEU A 81 -0.56 10.72 -7.20
C LEU A 81 -1.00 9.43 -7.91
N GLN A 82 -2.12 9.47 -8.64
CA GLN A 82 -2.62 8.30 -9.36
C GLN A 82 -1.65 7.84 -10.45
N THR A 83 -1.10 8.79 -11.21
CA THR A 83 -0.09 8.53 -12.24
C THR A 83 1.18 7.95 -11.63
N ASP A 84 1.64 8.51 -10.51
CA ASP A 84 2.81 8.03 -9.78
C ASP A 84 2.59 6.60 -9.27
N ALA A 85 1.48 6.33 -8.59
CA ALA A 85 1.18 5.04 -7.97
C ALA A 85 1.08 3.85 -8.94
N VAL A 86 0.73 4.08 -10.21
CA VAL A 86 0.67 3.04 -11.25
C VAL A 86 1.93 2.98 -12.12
N SER A 87 2.90 3.86 -11.88
CA SER A 87 4.17 3.87 -12.61
C SER A 87 5.10 2.73 -12.15
N PRO A 88 6.13 2.37 -12.92
CA PRO A 88 7.15 1.42 -12.46
C PRO A 88 7.98 1.97 -11.28
N GLY A 89 8.43 1.10 -10.37
CA GLY A 89 9.33 1.45 -9.26
C GLY A 89 8.65 1.84 -7.95
N GLN A 90 7.31 1.77 -7.91
CA GLN A 90 6.54 2.02 -6.70
C GLN A 90 6.67 0.87 -5.70
N ILE A 91 6.65 1.19 -4.41
CA ILE A 91 6.92 0.22 -3.33
C ILE A 91 5.59 -0.11 -2.63
N PRO A 92 5.06 -1.34 -2.73
CA PRO A 92 3.86 -1.69 -2.00
C PRO A 92 4.13 -1.58 -0.50
N ILE A 93 3.20 -0.97 0.24
CA ILE A 93 3.36 -0.80 1.69
C ILE A 93 3.38 -2.15 2.41
N GLU A 94 2.70 -3.16 1.84
CA GLU A 94 2.48 -4.50 2.37
C GLU A 94 2.70 -5.55 1.27
N ASP A 95 3.54 -6.54 1.54
CA ASP A 95 3.62 -7.78 0.77
C ASP A 95 3.36 -8.98 1.69
N MET A 96 2.20 -9.60 1.50
CA MET A 96 1.73 -10.73 2.32
C MET A 96 2.54 -12.01 2.12
N ARG A 97 3.51 -12.02 1.19
CA ARG A 97 4.47 -13.11 1.00
C ARG A 97 5.69 -12.96 1.90
N LEU A 98 5.88 -11.81 2.54
CA LEU A 98 6.98 -11.61 3.48
C LEU A 98 6.78 -12.50 4.70
N CYS A 99 7.83 -13.24 5.04
CA CYS A 99 7.85 -14.16 6.18
C CYS A 99 8.42 -13.52 7.47
N PHE A 100 8.51 -12.19 7.51
CA PHE A 100 9.06 -11.44 8.64
C PHE A 100 8.29 -10.15 8.91
N ASP A 101 8.38 -9.69 10.15
CA ASP A 101 7.77 -8.43 10.61
C ASP A 101 8.61 -7.24 10.13
N TYR A 102 8.28 -6.72 8.95
CA TYR A 102 8.96 -5.56 8.39
C TYR A 102 8.53 -4.24 9.06
N TRP A 103 7.27 -4.12 9.51
CA TRP A 103 6.79 -2.90 10.20
C TRP A 103 7.53 -2.67 11.52
N GLY A 104 7.64 -3.71 12.35
CA GLY A 104 8.40 -3.66 13.59
C GLY A 104 9.88 -3.36 13.34
N THR A 105 10.45 -3.99 12.32
CA THR A 105 11.86 -3.80 11.92
C THR A 105 12.13 -2.36 11.48
N ILE A 106 11.35 -1.82 10.53
CA ILE A 106 11.51 -0.45 10.02
C ILE A 106 11.36 0.56 11.17
N ARG A 107 10.37 0.37 12.05
CA ARG A 107 10.18 1.26 13.20
C ARG A 107 11.42 1.33 14.09
N ILE A 108 12.05 0.20 14.39
CA ILE A 108 13.27 0.15 15.22
C ILE A 108 14.41 0.88 14.49
N LEU A 109 14.64 0.58 13.22
CA LEU A 109 15.70 1.22 12.44
C LEU A 109 15.50 2.73 12.30
N CYS A 110 14.26 3.20 12.18
CA CYS A 110 13.97 4.64 12.22
C CYS A 110 14.32 5.29 13.57
N LEU A 111 14.10 4.59 14.69
CA LEU A 111 14.51 5.07 16.01
C LEU A 111 16.03 5.08 16.14
N ASP A 112 16.70 4.04 15.67
CA ASP A 112 18.17 3.97 15.68
C ASP A 112 18.79 5.08 14.82
N MET A 113 18.16 5.43 13.68
CA MET A 113 18.58 6.57 12.86
C MET A 113 18.40 7.92 13.59
N ILE A 114 17.32 8.07 14.36
CA ILE A 114 17.13 9.26 15.22
C ILE A 114 18.23 9.33 16.28
N ASP A 115 18.70 8.19 16.77
CA ASP A 115 19.76 8.07 17.78
C ASP A 115 21.19 8.10 17.19
N GLY A 116 21.34 8.26 15.88
CA GLY A 116 22.61 8.55 15.21
C GLY A 116 23.13 7.49 14.23
N MET A 117 22.39 6.39 14.01
CA MET A 117 22.66 5.45 12.91
C MET A 117 22.48 6.15 11.55
N THR A 118 23.33 5.87 10.57
CA THR A 118 23.16 6.44 9.23
C THR A 118 22.09 5.69 8.40
N PRO A 119 21.50 6.31 7.38
CA PRO A 119 20.59 5.61 6.47
C PRO A 119 21.21 4.38 5.81
N GLU A 120 22.50 4.43 5.48
CA GLU A 120 23.23 3.30 4.89
C GLU A 120 23.38 2.15 5.89
N GLU A 121 23.70 2.45 7.15
CA GLU A 121 23.77 1.44 8.22
C GLU A 121 22.41 0.80 8.47
N ALA A 122 21.35 1.61 8.52
CA ALA A 122 19.97 1.12 8.68
C ALA A 122 19.55 0.21 7.51
N ALA A 123 19.90 0.57 6.27
CA ALA A 123 19.63 -0.25 5.10
C ALA A 123 20.40 -1.58 5.15
N MET A 124 21.68 -1.56 5.50
CA MET A 124 22.49 -2.78 5.66
C MET A 124 21.95 -3.70 6.75
N GLU A 125 21.49 -3.15 7.87
CA GLU A 125 20.89 -3.93 8.95
C GLU A 125 19.53 -4.51 8.55
N TYR A 126 18.73 -3.76 7.80
CA TYR A 126 17.48 -4.26 7.23
C TYR A 126 17.73 -5.48 6.31
N ASP A 127 18.70 -5.39 5.41
CA ASP A 127 19.09 -6.49 4.51
C ASP A 127 19.55 -7.72 5.30
N ARG A 128 20.34 -7.51 6.37
CA ARG A 128 20.80 -8.58 7.25
C ARG A 128 19.62 -9.28 7.94
N ILE A 129 18.68 -8.52 8.49
CA ILE A 129 17.48 -9.04 9.16
C ILE A 129 16.60 -9.81 8.17
N GLN A 130 16.41 -9.27 6.96
CA GLN A 130 15.64 -9.93 5.91
C GLN A 130 16.26 -11.27 5.52
N ALA A 131 17.58 -11.30 5.24
CA ALA A 131 18.28 -12.52 4.87
C ALA A 131 18.15 -13.60 5.96
N GLU A 132 18.38 -13.24 7.23
CA GLU A 132 18.28 -14.17 8.36
C GLU A 132 16.87 -14.75 8.50
N LYS A 133 15.83 -13.95 8.26
CA LYS A 133 14.44 -14.40 8.36
C LYS A 133 14.00 -15.24 7.16
N VAL A 134 14.47 -14.93 5.97
CA VAL A 134 14.20 -15.73 4.77
C VAL A 134 14.84 -17.11 4.91
N GLU A 135 16.10 -17.19 5.32
CA GLU A 135 16.81 -18.47 5.54
C GLU A 135 16.10 -19.37 6.56
N LYS A 136 15.57 -18.80 7.65
CA LYS A 136 14.85 -19.55 8.69
C LYS A 136 13.45 -20.02 8.26
N ASN A 137 12.90 -19.48 7.18
CA ASN A 137 11.56 -19.78 6.67
C ASN A 137 11.59 -20.58 5.35
N VAL A 138 12.77 -21.06 4.92
CA VAL A 138 12.85 -22.05 3.83
C VAL A 138 12.28 -23.39 4.35
N PRO A 139 11.23 -23.96 3.71
CA PRO A 139 10.65 -25.24 4.10
C PRO A 139 11.63 -26.41 4.11
#